data_AF-A0A812X4E2-F1
#
_entry.id   AF-A0A812X4E2-F1
#
_cell.length_a   1.000
_cell.length_b   1.000
_cell.length_c   1.000
_cell.angle_alpha   90.00
_cell.angle_beta   90.00
_cell.angle_gamma   90.00
#
_symmetry.space_group_name_H-M   'P 1'
#
loop_
_entity.id
_entity.type
_entity.pdbx_description
1 polymer ?
#
loop_
_entity_poly.entity_id
_entity_poly.type
_entity_poly.pdbx_seq_one_letter_code
_entity_poly.pdbx_strand_id
1 'polypeptide(L)'
;MSVFLQQALLSARPFVYQRLATLAPLRRLPPSHVSHISRMARMCQGKSISYHVAGSWLSWELSEMVQDPVLPKLYFLEVGQHTTDCYRYVDGELEYGCEFQVVQNANWSCVLHPLDEKAEVPSEVSGPDAEGHELACGHLGFWTPLGVEAGSQLVQDYTSLVQLCRAAGQEQAALELESEVACWGSENVLFQVVPGFIWNRQAPCNVDSGRSNPRCKQAAVAPAGPCTDQVALEIARKQQEWEEAGWQILTCEPHIVEILDDKGKLFDYAQKLGMCSFVPQRYTSAEEASYPCMLKPASGQYGEGARIVNSSADVQCVAGVEVGSQWVLQELILGEYEYSTSLLVWCGEVLDSVTMKYHYAGVQYVWPRVHEISKELCDIPAQHLHVMTMFLAGYSGICNFNYKLRPDGTPCIFECNPRIGADLAGDVPKLRARAFFDQMAEIAEKRGA
;
A
#
# COMPACT_ATOMS: atom_id res chain seq x y z
N MET A 1 -16.84 65.34 41.60
CA MET A 1 -17.76 64.22 41.25
C MET A 1 -16.89 62.99 41.10
N SER A 2 -16.58 62.33 42.22
CA SER A 2 -17.34 61.20 42.82
C SER A 2 -17.07 59.90 42.06
N VAL A 3 -16.55 58.78 42.58
CA VAL A 3 -16.02 58.29 43.89
C VAL A 3 -15.58 56.82 43.54
N PHE A 4 -14.33 56.39 43.83
CA PHE A 4 -13.93 55.37 44.84
C PHE A 4 -14.58 53.95 44.69
N LEU A 5 -13.99 52.78 44.99
CA LEU A 5 -12.65 52.24 45.34
C LEU A 5 -12.83 50.74 45.73
N GLN A 6 -11.73 49.96 45.72
CA GLN A 6 -11.35 48.82 46.61
C GLN A 6 -12.18 47.50 46.66
N GLN A 7 -11.61 46.29 46.52
CA GLN A 7 -10.54 45.54 47.26
C GLN A 7 -11.10 44.73 48.46
N ALA A 8 -10.84 43.41 48.49
CA ALA A 8 -10.27 42.64 49.62
C ALA A 8 -10.76 41.17 49.77
N LEU A 9 -9.84 40.40 50.32
CA LEU A 9 -9.72 38.97 50.60
C LEU A 9 -10.44 38.49 51.89
N LEU A 10 -10.66 37.16 51.95
CA LEU A 10 -10.69 36.26 53.12
C LEU A 10 -11.81 36.38 54.17
N SER A 11 -12.58 35.28 54.35
CA SER A 11 -12.88 34.73 55.68
C SER A 11 -13.40 33.30 55.63
N ALA A 12 -13.05 32.55 56.67
CA ALA A 12 -13.15 31.10 56.86
C ALA A 12 -14.56 30.55 57.25
N ARG A 13 -14.62 29.20 57.21
CA ARG A 13 -15.56 28.16 57.73
C ARG A 13 -16.32 28.48 59.05
N PRO A 14 -17.23 27.63 59.62
CA PRO A 14 -17.64 26.23 59.31
C PRO A 14 -19.17 25.94 59.39
N PHE A 15 -19.64 24.72 59.03
CA PHE A 15 -20.54 23.89 59.86
C PHE A 15 -20.77 22.49 59.25
N VAL A 16 -20.89 21.51 60.15
CA VAL A 16 -21.06 20.06 59.97
C VAL A 16 -22.50 19.69 60.35
N TYR A 17 -23.17 18.78 59.60
CA TYR A 17 -23.83 17.59 60.16
C TYR A 17 -24.26 16.58 59.06
N GLN A 18 -23.82 15.33 59.28
CA GLN A 18 -24.30 14.00 58.85
C GLN A 18 -25.83 13.89 58.55
N ARG A 19 -26.36 12.99 57.67
CA ARG A 19 -26.15 11.53 57.53
C ARG A 19 -26.84 10.95 56.25
N LEU A 20 -26.20 9.93 55.66
CA LEU A 20 -26.69 8.66 55.06
C LEU A 20 -27.24 8.50 53.61
N ALA A 21 -26.54 7.58 52.91
CA ALA A 21 -26.98 6.52 51.97
C ALA A 21 -27.46 6.98 50.58
N THR A 22 -26.81 6.64 49.45
CA THR A 22 -26.58 5.26 48.95
C THR A 22 -25.50 5.24 47.84
N LEU A 23 -24.42 4.46 48.01
CA LEU A 23 -23.62 3.94 46.90
C LEU A 23 -23.16 2.52 47.23
N ALA A 24 -23.47 1.59 46.32
CA ALA A 24 -23.09 0.18 46.40
C ALA A 24 -21.59 -0.01 46.07
N PRO A 25 -20.88 -0.94 46.72
CA PRO A 25 -19.48 -1.19 46.44
C PRO A 25 -19.29 -2.13 45.24
N LEU A 26 -18.30 -1.80 44.40
CA LEU A 26 -17.69 -2.70 43.42
C LEU A 26 -17.34 -4.04 44.09
N ARG A 27 -17.91 -5.12 43.54
CA ARG A 27 -17.59 -6.49 43.95
C ARG A 27 -16.12 -6.78 43.67
N ARG A 28 -15.39 -7.18 44.72
CA ARG A 28 -14.06 -7.80 44.61
C ARG A 28 -14.21 -9.09 43.80
N LEU A 29 -13.34 -9.27 42.79
CA LEU A 29 -13.19 -10.54 42.10
C LEU A 29 -12.76 -11.64 43.11
N PRO A 30 -13.25 -12.87 42.96
CA PRO A 30 -12.89 -13.97 43.85
C PRO A 30 -11.39 -14.29 43.73
N PRO A 31 -10.69 -14.62 44.85
CA PRO A 31 -9.27 -14.94 44.87
C PRO A 31 -8.83 -16.04 43.89
N SER A 32 -9.75 -16.93 43.48
CA SER A 32 -9.50 -17.99 42.51
C SER A 32 -9.12 -17.46 41.12
N HIS A 33 -9.58 -16.29 40.70
CA HIS A 33 -9.29 -15.72 39.37
C HIS A 33 -7.93 -14.99 39.32
N VAL A 34 -7.51 -14.36 40.41
CA VAL A 34 -6.17 -13.76 40.54
C VAL A 34 -5.10 -14.86 40.54
N SER A 35 -5.41 -16.04 41.10
CA SER A 35 -4.51 -17.20 41.10
C SER A 35 -4.31 -17.83 39.72
N HIS A 36 -5.32 -17.80 38.85
CA HIS A 36 -5.23 -18.39 37.50
C HIS A 36 -4.42 -17.51 36.55
N ILE A 37 -4.64 -16.18 36.60
CA ILE A 37 -3.89 -15.20 35.80
C ILE A 37 -2.42 -15.14 36.26
N SER A 38 -2.18 -15.20 37.58
CA SER A 38 -0.81 -15.25 38.13
C SER A 38 -0.10 -16.59 37.92
N ARG A 39 -0.83 -17.66 37.57
CA ARG A 39 -0.29 -19.00 37.27
C ARG A 39 0.00 -19.14 35.77
N MET A 40 -0.82 -18.56 34.89
CA MET A 40 -0.49 -18.45 33.46
C MET A 40 0.68 -17.48 33.22
N ALA A 41 0.71 -16.33 33.89
CA ALA A 41 1.85 -15.39 33.83
C ALA A 41 3.16 -16.02 34.35
N ARG A 42 3.09 -16.95 35.32
CA ARG A 42 4.25 -17.72 35.81
C ARG A 42 4.61 -18.95 34.97
N MET A 43 3.68 -19.50 34.20
CA MET A 43 3.97 -20.60 33.26
C MET A 43 4.62 -20.11 31.95
N CYS A 44 4.43 -18.84 31.61
CA CYS A 44 5.08 -18.21 30.45
C CYS A 44 6.36 -17.43 30.80
N GLN A 45 6.67 -17.25 32.09
CA GLN A 45 7.96 -16.72 32.54
C GLN A 45 9.05 -17.78 32.33
N GLY A 46 9.75 -17.70 31.19
CA GLY A 46 10.94 -18.49 30.89
C GLY A 46 10.85 -19.43 29.69
N LYS A 47 9.72 -19.46 28.96
CA LYS A 47 9.66 -20.15 27.66
C LYS A 47 9.94 -19.14 26.55
N SER A 48 10.99 -19.37 25.77
CA SER A 48 11.23 -18.60 24.55
C SER A 48 10.08 -18.82 23.58
N ILE A 49 9.56 -17.74 22.99
CA ILE A 49 8.56 -17.83 21.93
C ILE A 49 9.26 -18.31 20.66
N SER A 50 8.80 -19.42 20.10
CA SER A 50 9.19 -19.88 18.76
C SER A 50 8.15 -19.45 17.73
N TYR A 51 8.57 -19.18 16.51
CA TYR A 51 7.68 -18.85 15.39
C TYR A 51 7.79 -19.94 14.35
N HIS A 52 6.70 -20.28 13.68
CA HIS A 52 6.65 -21.34 12.68
C HIS A 52 5.91 -20.83 11.45
N VAL A 53 6.34 -21.25 10.27
CA VAL A 53 5.59 -21.07 9.03
C VAL A 53 4.75 -22.31 8.80
N ALA A 54 3.43 -22.16 8.71
CA ALA A 54 2.55 -23.16 8.13
C ALA A 54 2.63 -23.00 6.61
N GLY A 55 3.02 -24.08 5.92
CA GLY A 55 3.20 -24.10 4.47
C GLY A 55 1.92 -23.77 3.70
N SER A 56 2.08 -23.62 2.39
CA SER A 56 0.99 -23.26 1.48
C SER A 56 -0.09 -24.35 1.41
N TRP A 57 -1.19 -24.03 0.73
CA TRP A 57 -2.38 -24.87 0.53
C TRP A 57 -2.13 -26.35 0.17
N LEU A 58 -0.90 -26.71 -0.24
CA LEU A 58 -0.48 -28.06 -0.66
C LEU A 58 0.47 -28.78 0.32
N SER A 59 0.99 -28.13 1.36
CA SER A 59 1.92 -28.74 2.34
C SER A 59 1.71 -28.21 3.77
N TRP A 60 1.02 -28.99 4.59
CA TRP A 60 0.59 -28.64 5.95
C TRP A 60 1.60 -29.05 7.02
N GLU A 61 2.85 -28.63 6.86
CA GLU A 61 3.89 -28.78 7.89
C GLU A 61 4.20 -27.43 8.54
N LEU A 62 4.46 -27.43 9.85
CA LEU A 62 4.96 -26.26 10.58
C LEU A 62 6.48 -26.30 10.59
N SER A 63 7.08 -25.39 9.83
CA SER A 63 8.53 -25.22 9.81
C SER A 63 8.93 -24.15 10.81
N GLU A 64 9.69 -24.53 11.85
CA GLU A 64 10.18 -23.58 12.85
C GLU A 64 11.11 -22.55 12.21
N MET A 65 10.80 -21.28 12.44
CA MET A 65 11.66 -20.17 12.08
C MET A 65 12.77 -20.05 13.11
N VAL A 66 14.00 -19.93 12.62
CA VAL A 66 15.18 -19.75 13.45
C VAL A 66 15.30 -18.29 13.82
N GLN A 67 15.42 -17.98 15.11
CA GLN A 67 15.70 -16.63 15.56
C GLN A 67 17.08 -16.21 15.08
N ASP A 68 17.18 -15.01 14.53
CA ASP A 68 18.45 -14.44 14.14
C ASP A 68 19.37 -14.32 15.37
N PRO A 69 20.59 -14.90 15.31
CA PRO A 69 21.49 -14.93 16.46
C PRO A 69 22.05 -13.53 16.83
N VAL A 70 21.93 -12.55 15.93
CA VAL A 70 22.44 -11.19 16.07
C VAL A 70 21.31 -10.21 16.36
N LEU A 71 20.14 -10.38 15.74
CA LEU A 71 18.98 -9.52 15.88
C LEU A 71 17.90 -10.16 16.76
N PRO A 72 17.89 -9.90 18.08
CA PRO A 72 16.85 -10.43 18.94
C PRO A 72 15.49 -9.95 18.42
N LYS A 73 14.62 -10.93 18.13
CA LYS A 73 13.24 -10.82 17.60
C LYS A 73 13.11 -10.81 16.07
N LEU A 74 14.20 -10.93 15.31
CA LEU A 74 14.11 -11.31 13.90
C LEU A 74 14.10 -12.84 13.79
N TYR A 75 13.28 -13.38 12.89
CA TYR A 75 13.16 -14.81 12.65
C TYR A 75 13.20 -15.07 11.15
N PHE A 76 13.88 -16.13 10.72
CA PHE A 76 13.98 -16.53 9.33
C PHE A 76 13.70 -18.03 9.16
N LEU A 77 13.29 -18.43 7.96
CA LEU A 77 13.17 -19.83 7.58
C LEU A 77 13.90 -20.03 6.27
N GLU A 78 14.86 -20.95 6.22
CA GLU A 78 15.51 -21.34 4.98
C GLU A 78 14.55 -22.23 4.17
N VAL A 79 14.11 -21.70 3.04
CA VAL A 79 13.12 -22.34 2.17
C VAL A 79 13.83 -23.42 1.35
N GLY A 80 13.93 -24.64 1.92
CA GLY A 80 14.59 -25.79 1.28
C GLY A 80 13.79 -26.39 0.10
N GLN A 81 14.39 -27.38 -0.58
CA GLN A 81 13.87 -28.10 -1.77
C GLN A 81 12.44 -28.68 -1.64
N HIS A 82 11.84 -28.71 -0.46
CA HIS A 82 10.46 -29.18 -0.23
C HIS A 82 9.37 -28.13 -0.49
N THR A 83 9.76 -26.90 -0.84
CA THR A 83 8.83 -25.82 -1.25
C THR A 83 8.79 -25.63 -2.77
N THR A 84 9.42 -26.52 -3.55
CA THR A 84 9.30 -26.51 -5.02
C THR A 84 7.88 -26.80 -5.52
N ASP A 85 6.97 -27.25 -4.65
CA ASP A 85 5.54 -27.36 -4.95
C ASP A 85 4.83 -25.98 -4.97
N CYS A 86 5.56 -24.89 -4.74
CA CYS A 86 5.08 -23.50 -4.84
C CYS A 86 5.03 -22.93 -6.26
N TYR A 87 5.39 -23.71 -7.27
CA TYR A 87 5.38 -23.30 -8.67
C TYR A 87 4.41 -24.18 -9.44
N ARG A 88 3.38 -23.56 -10.02
CA ARG A 88 2.54 -24.24 -10.99
C ARG A 88 2.86 -23.69 -12.38
N TYR A 89 3.20 -24.58 -13.30
CA TYR A 89 3.15 -24.25 -14.72
C TYR A 89 1.75 -24.58 -15.22
N VAL A 90 0.97 -23.55 -15.55
CA VAL A 90 -0.33 -23.69 -16.22
C VAL A 90 -0.16 -23.10 -17.62
N ASP A 91 -0.39 -23.92 -18.65
CA ASP A 91 -0.27 -23.54 -20.07
C ASP A 91 1.07 -22.90 -20.49
N GLY A 92 2.16 -23.27 -19.80
CA GLY A 92 3.51 -22.78 -20.11
C GLY A 92 3.86 -21.44 -19.48
N GLU A 93 2.95 -20.85 -18.69
CA GLU A 93 3.23 -19.70 -17.84
C GLU A 93 3.45 -20.15 -16.39
N LEU A 94 4.41 -19.50 -15.73
CA LEU A 94 4.77 -19.76 -14.34
C LEU A 94 3.84 -18.94 -13.44
N GLU A 95 2.88 -19.59 -12.78
CA GLU A 95 2.05 -18.94 -11.77
C GLU A 95 2.82 -18.88 -10.44
N TYR A 96 2.94 -17.67 -9.89
CA TYR A 96 3.54 -17.41 -8.58
C TYR A 96 2.42 -17.26 -7.54
N GLY A 97 2.43 -18.10 -6.50
CA GLY A 97 1.40 -17.99 -5.46
C GLY A 97 1.52 -19.03 -4.36
N CYS A 98 2.50 -18.87 -3.48
CA CYS A 98 2.43 -19.52 -2.16
C CYS A 98 2.01 -18.47 -1.13
N GLU A 99 0.79 -18.61 -0.62
CA GLU A 99 0.37 -18.01 0.65
C GLU A 99 0.94 -18.86 1.78
N PHE A 100 1.47 -18.23 2.82
CA PHE A 100 1.88 -18.93 4.05
C PHE A 100 1.38 -18.19 5.28
N GLN A 101 1.24 -18.90 6.40
CA GLN A 101 0.83 -18.33 7.69
C GLN A 101 1.96 -18.46 8.70
N VAL A 102 2.25 -17.39 9.45
CA VAL A 102 3.19 -17.46 10.59
C VAL A 102 2.41 -17.65 11.89
N VAL A 103 2.73 -18.69 12.66
CA VAL A 103 2.12 -18.99 13.96
C VAL A 103 3.13 -19.10 15.08
N GLN A 104 2.72 -18.73 16.29
CA GLN A 104 3.57 -18.81 17.49
C GLN A 104 3.49 -20.19 18.14
N ASN A 105 4.63 -20.68 18.62
CA ASN A 105 4.78 -21.90 19.42
C ASN A 105 4.12 -23.14 18.78
N ALA A 106 4.20 -23.25 17.45
CA ALA A 106 3.55 -24.29 16.66
C ALA A 106 2.04 -24.45 16.95
N ASN A 107 1.34 -23.36 17.28
CA ASN A 107 -0.04 -23.45 17.67
C ASN A 107 -0.96 -23.67 16.46
N TRP A 108 -1.25 -24.94 16.16
CA TRP A 108 -2.21 -25.34 15.12
C TRP A 108 -3.61 -24.76 15.33
N SER A 109 -3.98 -24.45 16.58
CA SER A 109 -5.22 -23.73 16.86
C SER A 109 -5.13 -22.24 16.54
N CYS A 110 -4.17 -21.80 15.70
CA CYS A 110 -4.05 -20.46 15.12
C CYS A 110 -4.04 -20.51 13.58
N VAL A 111 -4.05 -21.70 12.95
CA VAL A 111 -3.89 -21.87 11.49
C VAL A 111 -5.26 -21.95 10.81
N LEU A 112 -5.45 -21.16 9.75
CA LEU A 112 -6.58 -21.31 8.81
C LEU A 112 -6.29 -22.42 7.80
N HIS A 113 -7.28 -23.26 7.52
CA HIS A 113 -7.19 -24.29 6.49
C HIS A 113 -8.50 -24.33 5.69
N PRO A 114 -8.49 -24.67 4.40
CA PRO A 114 -9.74 -24.94 3.69
C PRO A 114 -10.56 -26.02 4.38
N LEU A 115 -11.88 -25.96 4.17
CA LEU A 115 -12.76 -27.06 4.51
C LEU A 115 -12.60 -28.26 3.57
N ASP A 116 -12.16 -28.02 2.33
CA ASP A 116 -11.92 -29.06 1.31
C ASP A 116 -10.41 -29.19 1.01
N GLU A 117 -9.88 -30.41 1.06
CA GLU A 117 -8.48 -30.73 0.72
C GLU A 117 -8.10 -30.34 -0.72
N LYS A 118 -9.07 -30.01 -1.59
CA LYS A 118 -8.87 -29.57 -2.98
C LYS A 118 -9.48 -28.20 -3.29
N ALA A 119 -9.61 -27.35 -2.28
CA ALA A 119 -10.16 -26.01 -2.42
C ALA A 119 -9.42 -25.14 -3.48
N GLU A 120 -10.19 -24.45 -4.32
CA GLU A 120 -9.73 -23.38 -5.23
C GLU A 120 -10.18 -22.02 -4.70
N VAL A 121 -9.44 -20.95 -4.95
CA VAL A 121 -9.84 -19.60 -4.50
C VAL A 121 -11.03 -19.10 -5.35
N PRO A 122 -12.15 -18.65 -4.75
CA PRO A 122 -12.43 -18.57 -3.31
C PRO A 122 -13.11 -19.83 -2.75
N SER A 123 -12.57 -20.38 -1.65
CA SER A 123 -13.15 -21.50 -0.90
C SER A 123 -13.32 -21.15 0.58
N GLU A 124 -14.30 -21.78 1.24
CA GLU A 124 -14.50 -21.61 2.68
C GLU A 124 -13.34 -22.21 3.50
N VAL A 125 -12.92 -21.48 4.53
CA VAL A 125 -11.85 -21.87 5.46
C VAL A 125 -12.40 -22.15 6.85
N SER A 126 -11.71 -23.02 7.59
CA SER A 126 -11.96 -23.38 8.97
C SER A 126 -10.70 -23.15 9.80
N GLY A 127 -10.90 -22.89 11.09
CA GLY A 127 -9.84 -22.56 12.03
C GLY A 127 -10.41 -21.88 13.28
N PRO A 128 -9.56 -21.62 14.29
CA PRO A 128 -9.92 -20.89 15.52
C PRO A 128 -10.54 -19.51 15.27
N ASP A 129 -10.32 -18.99 14.06
CA ASP A 129 -10.77 -17.71 13.62
C ASP A 129 -11.01 -17.72 12.11
N ALA A 130 -12.14 -18.29 11.69
CA ALA A 130 -12.64 -18.16 10.32
C ALA A 130 -12.84 -16.69 9.86
N GLU A 131 -12.54 -15.70 10.73
CA GLU A 131 -12.56 -14.25 10.48
C GLU A 131 -11.15 -13.57 10.53
N GLY A 132 -10.05 -14.26 10.90
CA GLY A 132 -8.65 -13.84 10.68
C GLY A 132 -7.91 -12.92 11.68
N HIS A 133 -8.26 -12.89 12.98
CA HIS A 133 -7.80 -11.90 13.97
C HIS A 133 -6.43 -12.12 14.65
N GLU A 134 -5.65 -13.17 14.35
CA GLU A 134 -4.29 -13.35 14.94
C GLU A 134 -3.22 -13.83 13.94
N LEU A 135 -3.49 -13.70 12.63
CA LEU A 135 -2.61 -14.22 11.58
C LEU A 135 -1.73 -13.14 10.94
N ALA A 136 -0.54 -13.54 10.52
CA ALA A 136 0.29 -12.82 9.56
C ALA A 136 0.45 -13.70 8.30
N CYS A 137 -0.03 -13.21 7.15
CA CYS A 137 0.10 -13.88 5.85
C CYS A 137 1.14 -13.17 4.99
N GLY A 138 1.90 -13.92 4.19
CA GLY A 138 2.89 -13.37 3.25
C GLY A 138 2.99 -14.16 1.94
N HIS A 139 3.62 -13.55 0.93
CA HIS A 139 3.96 -14.12 -0.38
C HIS A 139 5.45 -13.90 -0.70
N LEU A 140 6.08 -14.84 -1.41
CA LEU A 140 7.51 -14.79 -1.78
C LEU A 140 7.73 -14.33 -3.24
N GLY A 141 8.77 -13.52 -3.47
CA GLY A 141 9.37 -13.20 -4.77
C GLY A 141 10.91 -13.27 -4.70
N PHE A 142 11.57 -13.69 -5.79
CA PHE A 142 12.99 -14.09 -5.80
C PHE A 142 14.03 -12.97 -6.06
N TRP A 143 15.25 -13.24 -5.59
CA TRP A 143 16.52 -12.67 -6.06
C TRP A 143 17.13 -13.55 -7.18
N THR A 144 17.88 -12.95 -8.11
CA THR A 144 18.73 -13.67 -9.07
C THR A 144 20.03 -14.15 -8.42
N PRO A 145 20.59 -15.32 -8.82
CA PRO A 145 21.84 -15.80 -8.27
C PRO A 145 23.01 -15.08 -8.95
N LEU A 146 23.71 -14.22 -8.21
CA LEU A 146 25.09 -13.90 -8.56
C LEU A 146 25.95 -15.10 -8.14
N GLY A 147 26.39 -15.87 -9.13
CA GLY A 147 27.38 -16.91 -8.94
C GLY A 147 28.65 -16.31 -8.34
N VAL A 148 28.92 -16.65 -7.09
CA VAL A 148 30.23 -16.52 -6.46
C VAL A 148 30.53 -17.86 -5.81
N GLU A 149 31.61 -18.49 -6.26
CA GLU A 149 32.10 -19.76 -5.73
C GLU A 149 32.41 -19.66 -4.24
N ALA A 150 32.22 -20.79 -3.57
CA ALA A 150 32.32 -20.99 -2.14
C ALA A 150 33.63 -20.45 -1.55
N GLY A 151 33.50 -19.52 -0.58
CA GLY A 151 34.59 -19.16 0.31
C GLY A 151 34.59 -17.71 0.80
N SER A 152 33.52 -17.24 1.45
CA SER A 152 33.60 -16.01 2.24
C SER A 152 32.59 -16.00 3.38
N GLN A 153 33.06 -15.63 4.56
CA GLN A 153 32.28 -15.45 5.79
C GLN A 153 31.01 -14.63 5.49
N LEU A 154 29.85 -15.17 5.88
CA LEU A 154 28.59 -14.45 5.86
C LEU A 154 28.75 -13.14 6.65
N VAL A 155 28.25 -12.06 6.07
CA VAL A 155 28.23 -10.72 6.66
C VAL A 155 27.07 -10.66 7.64
N GLN A 156 27.37 -10.36 8.91
CA GLN A 156 26.51 -10.70 10.04
C GLN A 156 25.72 -9.53 10.65
N ASP A 157 25.87 -8.28 10.19
CA ASP A 157 25.03 -7.16 10.64
C ASP A 157 24.96 -5.98 9.62
N TYR A 158 24.05 -5.01 9.85
CA TYR A 158 23.93 -3.79 9.04
C TYR A 158 25.21 -2.94 9.07
N THR A 159 25.93 -2.94 10.18
CA THR A 159 27.26 -2.31 10.29
C THR A 159 28.25 -2.95 9.31
N SER A 160 28.15 -4.25 9.10
CA SER A 160 28.98 -5.05 8.21
C SER A 160 28.54 -4.87 6.77
N LEU A 161 27.25 -4.65 6.49
CA LEU A 161 26.75 -4.20 5.19
C LEU A 161 27.24 -2.79 4.84
N VAL A 162 27.17 -1.85 5.78
CA VAL A 162 27.76 -0.51 5.66
C VAL A 162 29.26 -0.61 5.39
N GLN A 163 29.99 -1.43 6.17
CA GLN A 163 31.42 -1.66 5.98
C GLN A 163 31.73 -2.36 4.65
N LEU A 164 30.89 -3.28 4.18
CA LEU A 164 31.01 -3.90 2.86
C LEU A 164 30.80 -2.87 1.74
N CYS A 165 29.75 -2.05 1.83
CA CYS A 165 29.51 -0.96 0.88
C CYS A 165 30.73 -0.03 0.83
N ARG A 166 31.27 0.38 1.98
CA ARG A 166 32.52 1.17 2.05
C ARG A 166 33.71 0.43 1.44
N ALA A 167 33.91 -0.85 1.77
CA ALA A 167 35.00 -1.66 1.25
C ALA A 167 34.91 -1.89 -0.26
N ALA A 168 33.69 -1.90 -0.80
CA ALA A 168 33.41 -1.98 -2.23
C ALA A 168 33.47 -0.60 -2.95
N GLY A 169 33.79 0.49 -2.23
CA GLY A 169 33.82 1.85 -2.78
C GLY A 169 32.44 2.48 -3.00
N GLN A 170 31.38 1.89 -2.43
CA GLN A 170 29.99 2.37 -2.47
C GLN A 170 29.67 3.24 -1.25
N GLU A 171 30.38 4.36 -1.07
CA GLU A 171 30.22 5.23 0.11
C GLU A 171 28.79 5.78 0.26
N GLN A 172 28.11 6.08 -0.86
CA GLN A 172 26.74 6.60 -0.84
C GLN A 172 25.73 5.59 -0.27
N ALA A 173 25.80 4.32 -0.70
CA ALA A 173 24.94 3.25 -0.19
C ALA A 173 25.20 2.98 1.30
N ALA A 174 26.47 3.08 1.73
CA ALA A 174 26.84 2.97 3.14
C ALA A 174 26.21 4.08 3.99
N LEU A 175 26.24 5.33 3.52
CA LEU A 175 25.62 6.47 4.21
C LEU A 175 24.09 6.35 4.28
N GLU A 176 23.45 5.84 3.23
CA GLU A 176 22.00 5.60 3.21
C GLU A 176 21.59 4.54 4.24
N LEU A 177 22.33 3.42 4.32
CA LEU A 177 22.11 2.37 5.30
C LEU A 177 22.33 2.87 6.74
N GLU A 178 23.38 3.66 6.99
CA GLU A 178 23.60 4.27 8.31
C GLU A 178 22.47 5.23 8.71
N SER A 179 21.99 6.04 7.76
CA SER A 179 20.86 6.94 7.98
C SER A 179 19.58 6.15 8.26
N GLU A 180 19.32 5.05 7.55
CA GLU A 180 18.16 4.19 7.75
C GLU A 180 18.17 3.61 9.19
N VAL A 181 19.31 3.04 9.61
CA VAL A 181 19.48 2.49 10.97
C VAL A 181 19.33 3.55 12.06
N ALA A 182 19.88 4.75 11.86
CA ALA A 182 19.76 5.85 12.82
C ALA A 182 18.30 6.32 12.99
N CYS A 183 17.48 6.22 11.94
CA CYS A 183 16.07 6.60 11.95
C CYS A 183 15.13 5.59 12.63
N TRP A 184 15.60 4.39 12.99
CA TRP A 184 14.75 3.34 13.58
C TRP A 184 14.44 3.52 15.07
N GLY A 185 15.24 4.32 15.80
CA GLY A 185 15.04 4.55 17.24
C GLY A 185 15.26 3.30 18.12
N SER A 186 15.44 3.47 19.42
CA SER A 186 15.87 2.39 20.33
C SER A 186 14.74 1.52 20.92
N GLU A 187 13.45 1.83 20.68
CA GLU A 187 12.37 1.28 21.54
C GLU A 187 11.13 0.68 20.85
N ASN A 188 11.11 0.39 19.56
CA ASN A 188 9.97 -0.35 18.98
C ASN A 188 10.40 -1.59 18.20
N VAL A 189 9.86 -2.74 18.63
CA VAL A 189 9.82 -3.95 17.81
C VAL A 189 8.79 -3.70 16.72
N LEU A 190 9.26 -3.26 15.56
CA LEU A 190 8.44 -3.18 14.37
C LEU A 190 8.66 -4.48 13.59
N PHE A 191 7.61 -5.28 13.47
CA PHE A 191 7.59 -6.33 12.46
C PHE A 191 7.62 -5.66 11.10
N GLN A 192 8.71 -5.84 10.37
CA GLN A 192 8.78 -5.50 8.96
C GLN A 192 8.59 -6.79 8.16
N VAL A 193 7.33 -7.17 7.98
CA VAL A 193 6.96 -8.04 6.84
C VAL A 193 6.80 -7.08 5.68
N VAL A 194 7.72 -7.10 4.72
CA VAL A 194 7.50 -6.47 3.42
C VAL A 194 6.75 -7.51 2.58
N PRO A 195 5.48 -7.31 2.23
CA PRO A 195 4.84 -8.18 1.26
C PRO A 195 5.35 -7.81 -0.13
N GLY A 196 5.64 -8.83 -0.94
CA GLY A 196 5.54 -8.66 -2.38
C GLY A 196 4.13 -8.15 -2.67
N PHE A 197 4.04 -6.93 -3.18
CA PHE A 197 2.85 -6.33 -3.77
C PHE A 197 1.54 -6.62 -3.01
N ILE A 198 1.25 -5.83 -1.95
CA ILE A 198 -0.08 -5.54 -1.34
C ILE A 198 0.23 -4.95 0.04
N TRP A 199 0.08 -3.63 0.19
CA TRP A 199 0.24 -2.92 1.45
C TRP A 199 -1.01 -3.14 2.30
N ASN A 200 -1.11 -4.28 2.97
CA ASN A 200 -2.20 -4.54 3.88
C ASN A 200 -1.73 -5.42 5.05
N ARG A 201 -1.05 -4.79 6.01
CA ARG A 201 -0.97 -5.16 7.45
C ARG A 201 0.04 -4.29 8.20
N GLN A 202 -0.19 -2.98 8.19
CA GLN A 202 0.09 -2.11 9.36
C GLN A 202 -1.11 -1.21 9.71
N ALA A 203 -2.21 -1.28 8.97
CA ALA A 203 -3.50 -0.74 9.39
C ALA A 203 -4.23 -1.80 10.26
N PRO A 204 -4.83 -1.44 11.40
CA PRO A 204 -5.53 -2.38 12.28
C PRO A 204 -6.79 -3.05 11.68
N CYS A 205 -7.19 -2.75 10.44
CA CYS A 205 -8.43 -3.26 9.85
C CYS A 205 -8.26 -3.46 8.34
N ASN A 206 -8.51 -4.68 7.87
CA ASN A 206 -8.64 -5.00 6.46
C ASN A 206 -9.97 -4.43 5.93
N VAL A 207 -9.94 -3.64 4.85
CA VAL A 207 -11.14 -3.04 4.23
C VAL A 207 -11.96 -4.08 3.45
N ASP A 208 -11.34 -5.20 3.09
CA ASP A 208 -11.99 -6.24 2.24
C ASP A 208 -13.15 -6.96 2.92
N SER A 209 -13.29 -6.87 4.25
CA SER A 209 -14.37 -7.54 4.98
C SER A 209 -15.60 -6.67 5.26
N GLY A 210 -15.56 -5.35 5.02
CA GLY A 210 -16.68 -4.44 5.28
C GLY A 210 -17.23 -4.47 6.71
N ARG A 211 -16.54 -5.10 7.68
CA ARG A 211 -16.98 -5.24 9.06
C ARG A 211 -16.04 -4.49 9.98
N SER A 212 -16.53 -3.42 10.58
CA SER A 212 -15.83 -2.67 11.64
C SER A 212 -15.57 -3.59 12.85
N ASN A 213 -14.31 -3.74 13.27
CA ASN A 213 -13.98 -4.40 14.53
C ASN A 213 -14.19 -3.41 15.71
N PRO A 214 -15.18 -3.63 16.59
CA PRO A 214 -15.49 -2.68 17.67
C PRO A 214 -14.41 -2.59 18.77
N ARG A 215 -13.37 -3.44 18.74
CA ARG A 215 -12.26 -3.41 19.72
C ARG A 215 -11.09 -2.52 19.31
N CYS A 216 -11.05 -1.97 18.08
CA CYS A 216 -9.95 -1.14 17.60
C CYS A 216 -10.00 0.35 18.01
N LYS A 217 -10.67 0.67 19.13
CA LYS A 217 -10.92 2.06 19.55
C LYS A 217 -9.74 2.80 20.19
N GLN A 218 -8.54 2.22 20.24
CA GLN A 218 -7.42 2.76 21.03
C GLN A 218 -6.06 2.83 20.33
N ALA A 219 -5.91 2.31 19.10
CA ALA A 219 -4.70 2.55 18.33
C ALA A 219 -4.80 3.92 17.66
N ALA A 220 -3.73 4.72 17.69
CA ALA A 220 -3.62 5.93 16.89
C ALA A 220 -3.95 5.56 15.44
N VAL A 221 -5.01 6.15 14.89
CA VAL A 221 -5.55 5.75 13.59
C VAL A 221 -4.61 6.29 12.53
N ALA A 222 -3.78 5.42 11.96
CA ALA A 222 -2.96 5.77 10.81
C ALA A 222 -3.88 6.13 9.62
N PRO A 223 -3.49 7.07 8.75
CA PRO A 223 -4.30 7.41 7.59
C PRO A 223 -4.39 6.20 6.65
N ALA A 224 -5.62 5.86 6.23
CA ALA A 224 -5.84 4.80 5.26
C ALA A 224 -5.56 5.32 3.84
N GLY A 225 -4.46 4.87 3.23
CA GLY A 225 -4.13 5.16 1.84
C GLY A 225 -4.62 4.04 0.90
N PRO A 226 -5.38 4.34 -0.17
CA PRO A 226 -5.85 3.32 -1.08
C PRO A 226 -4.70 2.77 -1.95
N CYS A 227 -4.61 1.44 -2.06
CA CYS A 227 -3.60 0.75 -2.89
C CYS A 227 -4.14 0.33 -4.27
N THR A 228 -5.46 0.40 -4.47
CA THR A 228 -6.14 0.13 -5.74
C THR A 228 -7.21 1.19 -5.97
N ASP A 229 -7.58 1.41 -7.23
CA ASP A 229 -8.56 2.44 -7.59
C ASP A 229 -9.96 2.09 -7.07
N GLN A 230 -10.31 0.80 -7.09
CA GLN A 230 -11.56 0.30 -6.47
C GLN A 230 -11.60 0.57 -4.97
N VAL A 231 -10.48 0.37 -4.26
CA VAL A 231 -10.41 0.72 -2.84
C VAL A 231 -10.57 2.22 -2.67
N ALA A 232 -9.88 3.06 -3.45
CA ALA A 232 -10.01 4.52 -3.38
C ALA A 232 -11.48 4.98 -3.50
N LEU A 233 -12.22 4.39 -4.44
CA LEU A 233 -13.63 4.69 -4.66
C LEU A 233 -14.50 4.25 -3.48
N GLU A 234 -14.24 3.09 -2.89
CA GLU A 234 -14.95 2.62 -1.69
C GLU A 234 -14.63 3.48 -0.46
N ILE A 235 -13.36 3.91 -0.28
CA ILE A 235 -12.98 4.87 0.76
C ILE A 235 -13.80 6.15 0.60
N ALA A 236 -13.87 6.70 -0.61
CA ALA A 236 -14.66 7.90 -0.90
C ALA A 236 -16.15 7.71 -0.58
N ARG A 237 -16.74 6.58 -0.96
CA ARG A 237 -18.16 6.29 -0.71
C ARG A 237 -18.49 6.14 0.77
N LYS A 238 -17.56 5.58 1.55
CA LYS A 238 -17.72 5.33 2.98
C LYS A 238 -17.09 6.39 3.88
N GLN A 239 -16.61 7.50 3.31
CA GLN A 239 -15.84 8.51 4.04
C GLN A 239 -16.54 8.97 5.33
N GLN A 240 -17.86 9.25 5.28
CA GLN A 240 -18.61 9.71 6.43
C GLN A 240 -18.73 8.62 7.51
N GLU A 241 -19.05 7.39 7.12
CA GLU A 241 -19.16 6.25 8.04
C GLU A 241 -17.83 6.02 8.79
N TRP A 242 -16.72 6.12 8.07
CA TRP A 242 -15.39 5.90 8.63
C TRP A 242 -14.93 7.07 9.50
N GLU A 243 -15.20 8.31 9.11
CA GLU A 243 -14.96 9.49 9.94
C GLU A 243 -15.76 9.42 11.25
N GLU A 244 -17.03 9.01 11.20
CA GLU A 244 -17.88 8.80 12.40
C GLU A 244 -17.34 7.67 13.30
N ALA A 245 -16.63 6.70 12.72
CA ALA A 245 -15.93 5.64 13.45
C ALA A 245 -14.54 6.08 13.98
N GLY A 246 -14.13 7.32 13.74
CA GLY A 246 -12.89 7.91 14.22
C GLY A 246 -11.70 7.75 13.28
N TRP A 247 -11.92 7.35 12.03
CA TRP A 247 -10.86 7.25 11.03
C TRP A 247 -10.46 8.60 10.44
N GLN A 248 -9.16 8.77 10.24
CA GLN A 248 -8.62 9.90 9.48
C GLN A 248 -8.58 9.51 8.00
N ILE A 249 -9.53 10.05 7.24
CA ILE A 249 -9.67 9.76 5.81
C ILE A 249 -9.21 10.96 5.00
N LEU A 250 -8.29 10.73 4.06
CA LEU A 250 -7.85 11.70 3.06
C LEU A 250 -8.40 11.28 1.69
N THR A 251 -9.59 11.76 1.36
CA THR A 251 -10.27 11.50 0.09
C THR A 251 -11.15 12.69 -0.29
N CYS A 252 -11.87 12.58 -1.40
CA CYS A 252 -12.84 13.58 -1.87
C CYS A 252 -14.14 12.91 -2.33
N GLU A 253 -15.01 13.68 -2.97
CA GLU A 253 -16.28 13.19 -3.48
C GLU A 253 -16.10 11.98 -4.42
N PRO A 254 -16.88 10.89 -4.25
CA PRO A 254 -16.71 9.65 -5.03
C PRO A 254 -16.72 9.85 -6.55
N HIS A 255 -17.51 10.80 -7.04
CA HIS A 255 -17.62 11.07 -8.47
C HIS A 255 -16.33 11.65 -9.07
N ILE A 256 -15.51 12.36 -8.27
CA ILE A 256 -14.21 12.87 -8.74
C ILE A 256 -13.23 11.70 -8.87
N VAL A 257 -13.19 10.82 -7.85
CA VAL A 257 -12.37 9.60 -7.87
C VAL A 257 -12.72 8.73 -9.10
N GLU A 258 -14.01 8.53 -9.34
CA GLU A 258 -14.52 7.75 -10.49
C GLU A 258 -14.16 8.37 -11.86
N ILE A 259 -14.18 9.71 -11.97
CA ILE A 259 -13.78 10.40 -13.20
C ILE A 259 -12.29 10.20 -13.51
N LEU A 260 -11.45 10.19 -12.48
CA LEU A 260 -10.00 10.07 -12.63
C LEU A 260 -9.57 8.64 -12.97
N ASP A 261 -10.14 7.64 -12.31
CA ASP A 261 -9.86 6.21 -12.51
C ASP A 261 -10.30 5.69 -13.89
N ASP A 262 -11.48 6.10 -14.37
CA ASP A 262 -12.04 5.63 -15.63
C ASP A 262 -11.38 6.35 -16.82
N LYS A 263 -10.62 5.58 -17.62
CA LYS A 263 -9.87 6.09 -18.78
C LYS A 263 -10.77 6.77 -19.83
N GLY A 264 -12.02 6.31 -19.95
CA GLY A 264 -13.01 6.91 -20.83
C GLY A 264 -13.50 8.26 -20.29
N LYS A 265 -13.83 8.32 -18.99
CA LYS A 265 -14.29 9.56 -18.34
C LYS A 265 -13.19 10.61 -18.22
N LEU A 266 -11.93 10.20 -18.09
CA LEU A 266 -10.78 11.11 -18.05
C LEU A 266 -10.68 11.99 -19.30
N PHE A 267 -10.92 11.42 -20.49
CA PHE A 267 -10.92 12.19 -21.74
C PHE A 267 -12.05 13.22 -21.77
N ASP A 268 -13.27 12.81 -21.40
CA ASP A 268 -14.44 13.70 -21.37
C ASP A 268 -14.25 14.82 -20.33
N TYR A 269 -13.57 14.51 -19.23
CA TYR A 269 -13.20 15.48 -18.22
C TYR A 269 -12.13 16.46 -18.73
N ALA A 270 -11.09 15.97 -19.40
CA ALA A 270 -10.11 16.83 -20.08
C ALA A 270 -10.79 17.77 -21.08
N GLN A 271 -11.80 17.31 -21.81
CA GLN A 271 -12.58 18.14 -22.73
C GLN A 271 -13.32 19.26 -22.01
N LYS A 272 -13.99 18.95 -20.88
CA LYS A 272 -14.67 19.95 -20.05
C LYS A 272 -13.71 21.01 -19.50
N LEU A 273 -12.47 20.63 -19.20
CA LEU A 273 -11.43 21.54 -18.73
C LEU A 273 -10.74 22.32 -19.86
N GLY A 274 -11.00 22.00 -21.14
CA GLY A 274 -10.27 22.59 -22.27
C GLY A 274 -8.82 22.08 -22.37
N MET A 275 -8.56 20.87 -21.88
CA MET A 275 -7.24 20.26 -21.70
C MET A 275 -6.99 19.05 -22.60
N CYS A 276 -7.77 18.87 -23.68
CA CYS A 276 -7.61 17.72 -24.59
C CYS A 276 -6.21 17.57 -25.18
N SER A 277 -5.43 18.65 -25.29
CA SER A 277 -4.05 18.60 -25.79
C SER A 277 -3.07 17.84 -24.88
N PHE A 278 -3.44 17.65 -23.61
CA PHE A 278 -2.62 16.99 -22.59
C PHE A 278 -3.00 15.52 -22.36
N VAL A 279 -3.95 14.98 -23.12
CA VAL A 279 -4.31 13.56 -23.12
C VAL A 279 -4.17 13.00 -24.54
N PRO A 280 -4.10 11.67 -24.72
CA PRO A 280 -4.14 11.05 -26.04
C PRO A 280 -5.43 11.43 -26.78
N GLN A 281 -5.33 11.67 -28.09
CA GLN A 281 -6.53 11.82 -28.91
C GLN A 281 -7.38 10.55 -28.82
N ARG A 282 -8.68 10.68 -28.54
CA ARG A 282 -9.63 9.56 -28.54
C ARG A 282 -10.28 9.41 -29.92
N TYR A 283 -10.49 8.17 -30.33
CA TYR A 283 -11.19 7.81 -31.56
C TYR A 283 -12.55 7.17 -31.23
N THR A 284 -13.58 7.58 -31.94
CA THR A 284 -14.96 7.09 -31.77
C THR A 284 -15.25 5.81 -32.55
N SER A 285 -14.48 5.55 -33.61
CA SER A 285 -14.61 4.36 -34.45
C SER A 285 -13.24 3.88 -34.92
N ALA A 286 -13.17 2.62 -35.38
CA ALA A 286 -11.96 2.04 -35.92
C ALA A 286 -11.56 2.70 -37.26
N GLU A 287 -12.53 3.16 -38.04
CA GLU A 287 -12.34 3.76 -39.35
C GLU A 287 -11.74 5.18 -39.28
N GLU A 288 -12.04 5.92 -38.21
CA GLU A 288 -11.55 7.29 -37.97
C GLU A 288 -10.18 7.33 -37.29
N ALA A 289 -9.68 6.18 -36.81
CA ALA A 289 -8.44 6.11 -36.05
C ALA A 289 -7.19 6.25 -36.94
N SER A 290 -6.15 6.90 -36.40
CA SER A 290 -4.82 6.93 -37.03
C SER A 290 -3.96 5.80 -36.47
N TYR A 291 -3.46 4.92 -37.33
CA TYR A 291 -2.69 3.73 -36.93
C TYR A 291 -1.17 3.92 -37.06
N PRO A 292 -0.35 3.26 -36.22
CA PRO A 292 -0.76 2.43 -35.09
C PRO A 292 -1.37 3.25 -33.96
N CYS A 293 -2.35 2.67 -33.26
CA CYS A 293 -3.00 3.30 -32.10
C CYS A 293 -3.11 2.30 -30.94
N MET A 294 -3.59 2.80 -29.81
CA MET A 294 -3.70 2.06 -28.57
C MET A 294 -5.17 1.71 -28.30
N LEU A 295 -5.45 0.42 -28.13
CA LEU A 295 -6.74 -0.10 -27.70
C LEU A 295 -6.59 -0.61 -26.25
N LYS A 296 -7.40 -0.07 -25.32
CA LYS A 296 -7.40 -0.46 -23.91
C LYS A 296 -8.81 -0.79 -23.43
N PRO A 297 -8.98 -1.70 -22.47
CA PRO A 297 -10.19 -1.73 -21.67
C PRO A 297 -10.43 -0.37 -21.00
N ALA A 298 -11.69 0.04 -20.85
CA ALA A 298 -12.05 1.27 -20.16
C ALA A 298 -11.67 1.22 -18.66
N SER A 299 -11.77 0.03 -18.07
CA SER A 299 -11.30 -0.30 -16.73
C SER A 299 -10.33 -1.48 -16.78
N GLY A 300 -9.31 -1.45 -15.93
CA GLY A 300 -8.29 -2.50 -15.89
C GLY A 300 -6.97 -1.99 -15.33
N GLN A 301 -6.12 -2.93 -14.92
CA GLN A 301 -4.84 -2.66 -14.28
C GLN A 301 -3.69 -3.26 -15.08
N TYR A 302 -2.46 -2.77 -14.84
CA TYR A 302 -1.22 -3.40 -15.32
C TYR A 302 -1.13 -3.61 -16.84
N GLY A 303 -1.80 -2.78 -17.64
CA GLY A 303 -1.85 -2.95 -19.09
C GLY A 303 -2.56 -4.22 -19.54
N GLU A 304 -3.29 -4.89 -18.64
CA GLU A 304 -4.11 -6.05 -18.98
C GLU A 304 -5.14 -5.66 -20.05
N GLY A 305 -5.22 -6.47 -21.10
CA GLY A 305 -6.08 -6.19 -22.25
C GLY A 305 -5.60 -5.04 -23.16
N ALA A 306 -4.60 -4.24 -22.76
CA ALA A 306 -4.07 -3.18 -23.60
C ALA A 306 -3.25 -3.75 -24.77
N ARG A 307 -3.44 -3.17 -25.96
CA ARG A 307 -2.83 -3.63 -27.21
C ARG A 307 -2.54 -2.46 -28.13
N ILE A 308 -1.41 -2.54 -28.82
CA ILE A 308 -1.18 -1.72 -30.00
C ILE A 308 -1.84 -2.41 -31.18
N VAL A 309 -2.71 -1.68 -31.86
CA VAL A 309 -3.43 -2.12 -33.05
C VAL A 309 -2.90 -1.36 -34.26
N ASN A 310 -2.76 -2.03 -35.40
CA ASN A 310 -2.15 -1.48 -36.61
C ASN A 310 -3.18 -1.25 -37.73
N SER A 311 -4.42 -1.69 -37.54
CA SER A 311 -5.49 -1.54 -38.52
C SER A 311 -6.88 -1.56 -37.87
N SER A 312 -7.91 -1.12 -38.61
CA SER A 312 -9.30 -1.27 -38.18
C SER A 312 -9.72 -2.73 -38.02
N ALA A 313 -9.15 -3.64 -38.82
CA ALA A 313 -9.39 -5.07 -38.69
C ALA A 313 -8.86 -5.61 -37.34
N ASP A 314 -7.72 -5.10 -36.85
CA ASP A 314 -7.17 -5.48 -35.54
C ASP A 314 -8.12 -5.06 -34.41
N VAL A 315 -8.69 -3.84 -34.50
CA VAL A 315 -9.69 -3.34 -33.55
C VAL A 315 -10.92 -4.23 -33.57
N GLN A 316 -11.45 -4.54 -34.76
CA GLN A 316 -12.64 -5.37 -34.92
C GLN A 316 -12.45 -6.79 -34.42
N CYS A 317 -11.24 -7.34 -34.52
CA CYS A 317 -10.91 -8.66 -34.00
C CYS A 317 -10.98 -8.73 -32.47
N VAL A 318 -10.72 -7.62 -31.77
CA VAL A 318 -10.63 -7.57 -30.29
C VAL A 318 -11.89 -7.00 -29.66
N ALA A 319 -12.37 -5.86 -30.17
CA ALA A 319 -13.50 -5.11 -29.60
C ALA A 319 -14.83 -5.35 -30.33
N GLY A 320 -14.80 -5.97 -31.52
CA GLY A 320 -15.97 -6.07 -32.41
C GLY A 320 -16.14 -4.84 -33.31
N VAL A 321 -17.28 -4.75 -34.01
CA VAL A 321 -17.53 -3.70 -35.02
C VAL A 321 -17.58 -2.29 -34.40
N GLU A 322 -18.07 -2.17 -33.18
CA GLU A 322 -18.16 -0.91 -32.45
C GLU A 322 -17.23 -0.94 -31.23
N VAL A 323 -16.44 0.12 -31.02
CA VAL A 323 -15.50 0.21 -29.88
C VAL A 323 -16.23 0.23 -28.53
N GLY A 324 -17.53 0.58 -28.50
CA GLY A 324 -18.37 0.49 -27.30
C GLY A 324 -17.86 1.32 -26.12
N SER A 325 -18.49 1.15 -24.95
CA SER A 325 -18.05 1.79 -23.70
C SER A 325 -17.03 0.97 -22.91
N GLN A 326 -16.84 -0.29 -23.29
CA GLN A 326 -15.90 -1.21 -22.63
C GLN A 326 -14.45 -1.01 -23.09
N TRP A 327 -14.25 -0.34 -24.23
CA TRP A 327 -12.94 -0.08 -24.79
C TRP A 327 -12.70 1.41 -25.01
N VAL A 328 -11.43 1.78 -24.94
CA VAL A 328 -10.90 3.09 -25.28
C VAL A 328 -9.93 2.88 -26.43
N LEU A 329 -10.26 3.45 -27.60
CA LEU A 329 -9.37 3.54 -28.75
C LEU A 329 -8.78 4.96 -28.77
N GLN A 330 -7.45 5.06 -28.70
CA GLN A 330 -6.77 6.35 -28.55
C GLN A 330 -5.41 6.37 -29.25
N GLU A 331 -4.88 7.57 -29.48
CA GLU A 331 -3.54 7.82 -29.98
C GLU A 331 -2.49 7.00 -29.22
N LEU A 332 -1.58 6.38 -29.96
CA LEU A 332 -0.39 5.77 -29.39
C LEU A 332 0.68 6.85 -29.19
N ILE A 333 1.06 7.10 -27.94
CA ILE A 333 2.14 8.04 -27.63
C ILE A 333 3.48 7.31 -27.71
N LEU A 334 4.29 7.72 -28.68
CA LEU A 334 5.63 7.16 -28.91
C LEU A 334 6.64 7.77 -27.94
N GLY A 335 7.68 7.00 -27.63
CA GLY A 335 8.81 7.43 -26.80
C GLY A 335 9.31 6.31 -25.91
N GLU A 336 10.62 6.29 -25.67
CA GLU A 336 11.31 5.31 -24.81
C GLU A 336 11.18 5.65 -23.32
N TYR A 337 10.71 6.86 -23.01
CA TYR A 337 10.58 7.34 -21.64
C TYR A 337 9.12 7.49 -21.24
N GLU A 338 8.79 6.90 -20.09
CA GLU A 338 7.55 7.19 -19.35
C GLU A 338 7.88 7.83 -18.01
N TYR A 339 6.94 8.60 -17.53
CA TYR A 339 7.01 9.30 -16.26
C TYR A 339 5.80 8.89 -15.43
N SER A 340 6.05 8.57 -14.17
CA SER A 340 5.02 8.33 -13.17
C SER A 340 5.18 9.38 -12.08
N THR A 341 4.16 10.21 -11.87
CA THR A 341 4.18 11.26 -10.86
C THR A 341 3.11 11.01 -9.81
N SER A 342 3.52 10.69 -8.59
CA SER A 342 2.64 10.67 -7.42
C SER A 342 2.54 12.05 -6.77
N LEU A 343 1.31 12.48 -6.51
CA LEU A 343 0.97 13.78 -5.93
C LEU A 343 0.17 13.59 -4.65
N LEU A 344 0.56 14.30 -3.59
CA LEU A 344 -0.24 14.46 -2.38
C LEU A 344 -1.05 15.75 -2.52
N VAL A 345 -2.38 15.62 -2.50
CA VAL A 345 -3.28 16.71 -2.89
C VAL A 345 -4.27 16.99 -1.78
N TRP A 346 -4.54 18.27 -1.54
CA TRP A 346 -5.56 18.74 -0.62
C TRP A 346 -6.39 19.85 -1.24
N CYS A 347 -7.67 19.60 -1.46
CA CYS A 347 -8.61 20.55 -2.07
C CYS A 347 -8.10 21.13 -3.40
N GLY A 348 -7.44 20.30 -4.21
CA GLY A 348 -6.80 20.65 -5.48
C GLY A 348 -5.44 21.33 -5.37
N GLU A 349 -4.95 21.63 -4.16
CA GLU A 349 -3.58 22.09 -3.95
C GLU A 349 -2.62 20.90 -3.87
N VAL A 350 -1.54 20.93 -4.65
CA VAL A 350 -0.49 19.92 -4.54
C VAL A 350 0.45 20.30 -3.40
N LEU A 351 0.50 19.45 -2.38
CA LEU A 351 1.31 19.65 -1.18
C LEU A 351 2.67 18.96 -1.27
N ASP A 352 2.74 17.85 -2.01
CA ASP A 352 3.98 17.16 -2.31
C ASP A 352 3.91 16.43 -3.65
N SER A 353 5.08 16.18 -4.25
CA SER A 353 5.20 15.45 -5.52
C SER A 353 6.46 14.59 -5.58
N VAL A 354 6.33 13.42 -6.20
CA VAL A 354 7.45 12.51 -6.49
C VAL A 354 7.30 12.01 -7.92
N THR A 355 8.37 12.10 -8.72
CA THR A 355 8.36 11.62 -10.11
C THR A 355 9.44 10.59 -10.33
N MET A 356 9.02 9.43 -10.82
CA MET A 356 9.91 8.41 -11.37
C MET A 356 9.91 8.51 -12.89
N LYS A 357 11.09 8.43 -13.50
CA LYS A 357 11.29 8.34 -14.94
C LYS A 357 11.78 6.95 -15.29
N TYR A 358 11.06 6.29 -16.17
CA TYR A 358 11.34 4.94 -16.67
C TYR A 358 11.86 5.03 -18.10
N HIS A 359 12.91 4.29 -18.39
CA HIS A 359 13.49 4.13 -19.72
C HIS A 359 13.28 2.70 -20.18
N TYR A 360 12.66 2.52 -21.33
CA TYR A 360 12.31 1.23 -21.90
C TYR A 360 13.02 1.00 -23.23
N ALA A 361 13.26 -0.27 -23.57
CA ALA A 361 14.02 -0.67 -24.76
C ALA A 361 13.32 -0.46 -26.12
N GLY A 362 12.25 0.34 -26.17
CA GLY A 362 11.55 0.63 -27.42
C GLY A 362 10.70 1.89 -27.34
N VAL A 363 10.45 2.51 -28.50
CA VAL A 363 9.60 3.71 -28.63
C VAL A 363 8.09 3.38 -28.68
N GLN A 364 7.74 2.14 -29.03
CA GLN A 364 6.38 1.65 -29.22
C GLN A 364 6.21 0.36 -28.42
N TYR A 365 5.44 0.42 -27.33
CA TYR A 365 5.26 -0.72 -26.44
C TYR A 365 3.97 -0.64 -25.61
N VAL A 366 3.67 -1.75 -24.92
CA VAL A 366 2.67 -1.87 -23.85
C VAL A 366 3.37 -2.48 -22.65
N TRP A 367 3.34 -1.80 -21.49
CA TRP A 367 3.83 -2.39 -20.24
C TRP A 367 2.89 -3.52 -19.76
N PRO A 368 3.40 -4.62 -19.17
CA PRO A 368 4.80 -4.96 -18.86
C PRO A 368 5.52 -5.70 -19.99
N ARG A 369 5.01 -5.69 -21.22
CA ARG A 369 5.57 -6.42 -22.38
C ARG A 369 6.75 -5.70 -23.05
N VAL A 370 7.56 -5.00 -22.25
CA VAL A 370 8.74 -4.28 -22.69
C VAL A 370 9.83 -4.42 -21.64
N HIS A 371 11.08 -4.46 -22.09
CA HIS A 371 12.21 -4.47 -21.17
C HIS A 371 12.47 -3.06 -20.63
N GLU A 372 12.34 -2.90 -19.31
CA GLU A 372 12.82 -1.73 -18.59
C GLU A 372 14.36 -1.73 -18.57
N ILE A 373 14.97 -0.68 -19.13
CA ILE A 373 16.42 -0.46 -19.16
C ILE A 373 16.87 0.18 -17.85
N SER A 374 16.16 1.20 -17.39
CA SER A 374 16.51 1.93 -16.17
C SER A 374 15.32 2.68 -15.61
N LYS A 375 15.37 2.99 -14.32
CA LYS A 375 14.48 3.93 -13.65
C LYS A 375 15.28 4.89 -12.78
N GLU A 376 14.83 6.14 -12.71
CA GLU A 376 15.48 7.18 -11.91
C GLU A 376 14.43 8.09 -11.27
N LEU A 377 14.71 8.56 -10.06
CA LEU A 377 13.97 9.65 -9.44
C LEU A 377 14.36 10.96 -10.16
N CYS A 378 13.39 11.78 -10.53
CA CYS A 378 13.65 13.07 -11.18
C CYS A 378 12.73 14.18 -10.67
N ASP A 379 13.14 15.43 -10.90
CA ASP A 379 12.30 16.60 -10.64
C ASP A 379 11.18 16.70 -11.66
N ILE A 380 9.99 17.12 -11.20
CA ILE A 380 8.88 17.46 -12.09
C ILE A 380 9.00 18.89 -12.62
N PRO A 381 8.97 19.11 -13.95
CA PRO A 381 8.90 20.45 -14.50
C PRO A 381 7.65 21.19 -14.03
N ALA A 382 7.77 22.46 -13.65
CA ALA A 382 6.66 23.27 -13.13
C ALA A 382 5.44 23.33 -14.08
N GLN A 383 5.70 23.34 -15.39
CA GLN A 383 4.66 23.29 -16.41
C GLN A 383 3.88 21.96 -16.42
N HIS A 384 4.55 20.83 -16.13
CA HIS A 384 3.91 19.52 -16.03
C HIS A 384 3.06 19.46 -14.76
N LEU A 385 3.61 19.93 -13.64
CA LEU A 385 2.89 20.01 -12.38
C LEU A 385 1.63 20.87 -12.50
N HIS A 386 1.73 22.03 -13.16
CA HIS A 386 0.57 22.91 -13.40
C HIS A 386 -0.55 22.20 -14.17
N VAL A 387 -0.23 21.44 -15.21
CA VAL A 387 -1.20 20.63 -15.96
C VAL A 387 -1.87 19.61 -15.04
N MET A 388 -1.09 18.86 -14.24
CA MET A 388 -1.65 17.87 -13.32
C MET A 388 -2.55 18.52 -12.25
N THR A 389 -2.16 19.67 -11.70
CA THR A 389 -2.98 20.43 -10.74
C THR A 389 -4.35 20.80 -11.32
N MET A 390 -4.44 21.15 -12.60
CA MET A 390 -5.72 21.49 -13.24
C MET A 390 -6.68 20.29 -13.32
N PHE A 391 -6.16 19.06 -13.50
CA PHE A 391 -6.97 17.84 -13.43
C PHE A 391 -7.46 17.50 -12.01
N LEU A 392 -6.80 18.05 -10.99
CA LEU A 392 -7.07 17.73 -9.58
C LEU A 392 -7.99 18.76 -8.91
N ALA A 393 -8.72 19.57 -9.67
CA ALA A 393 -9.64 20.57 -9.13
C ALA A 393 -10.70 19.90 -8.22
N GLY A 394 -10.65 20.21 -6.92
CA GLY A 394 -11.55 19.63 -5.92
C GLY A 394 -11.15 18.24 -5.42
N TYR A 395 -10.02 17.71 -5.85
CA TYR A 395 -9.49 16.43 -5.40
C TYR A 395 -8.71 16.57 -4.09
N SER A 396 -8.82 15.58 -3.21
CA SER A 396 -8.03 15.41 -1.99
C SER A 396 -7.65 13.94 -1.89
N GLY A 397 -6.39 13.63 -1.60
CA GLY A 397 -5.88 12.27 -1.61
C GLY A 397 -4.50 12.15 -2.25
N ILE A 398 -4.15 10.93 -2.64
CA ILE A 398 -2.97 10.63 -3.44
C ILE A 398 -3.46 10.28 -4.85
N CYS A 399 -3.03 11.01 -5.90
CA CYS A 399 -3.14 10.54 -7.29
C CYS A 399 -1.76 10.31 -7.89
N ASN A 400 -1.63 9.26 -8.69
CA ASN A 400 -0.50 8.98 -9.54
C ASN A 400 -0.84 9.22 -11.02
N PHE A 401 -0.06 10.06 -11.71
CA PHE A 401 -0.20 10.34 -13.15
C PHE A 401 0.84 9.58 -13.95
N ASN A 402 0.40 8.82 -14.96
CA ASN A 402 1.29 8.18 -15.93
C ASN A 402 1.24 8.92 -17.27
N TYR A 403 2.40 9.31 -17.77
CA TYR A 403 2.49 10.14 -18.98
C TYR A 403 3.79 9.92 -19.76
N LYS A 404 3.74 10.28 -21.04
CA LYS A 404 4.92 10.46 -21.92
C LYS A 404 5.02 11.92 -22.32
N LEU A 405 6.16 12.30 -22.88
CA LEU A 405 6.34 13.64 -23.45
C LEU A 405 6.14 13.60 -24.96
N ARG A 406 5.40 14.60 -25.47
CA ARG A 406 5.35 14.90 -26.91
C ARG A 406 6.69 15.50 -27.37
N PRO A 407 6.98 15.56 -28.68
CA PRO A 407 8.25 16.09 -29.19
C PRO A 407 8.57 17.53 -28.77
N ASP A 408 7.55 18.33 -28.44
CA ASP A 408 7.67 19.70 -27.94
C ASP A 408 7.87 19.78 -26.41
N GLY A 409 7.94 18.64 -25.71
CA GLY A 409 8.06 18.55 -24.26
C GLY A 409 6.74 18.65 -23.49
N THR A 410 5.61 18.77 -24.20
CA THR A 410 4.27 18.79 -23.59
C THR A 410 3.92 17.42 -23.00
N PRO A 411 3.43 17.33 -21.76
CA PRO A 411 3.05 16.05 -21.17
C PRO A 411 1.76 15.52 -21.82
N CYS A 412 1.72 14.22 -22.07
CA CYS A 412 0.55 13.51 -22.55
C CYS A 412 0.15 12.43 -21.54
N ILE A 413 -0.80 12.77 -20.69
CA ILE A 413 -1.33 11.97 -19.59
C ILE A 413 -2.27 10.92 -20.15
N PHE A 414 -1.94 9.65 -19.98
CA PHE A 414 -2.79 8.55 -20.44
C PHE A 414 -3.48 7.80 -19.31
N GLU A 415 -3.24 8.19 -18.05
CA GLU A 415 -3.90 7.66 -16.85
C GLU A 415 -3.68 8.60 -15.63
N CYS A 416 -4.70 8.78 -14.78
CA CYS A 416 -4.55 9.21 -13.37
C CYS A 416 -5.17 8.12 -12.50
N ASN A 417 -4.41 7.68 -11.50
CA ASN A 417 -4.82 6.63 -10.59
C ASN A 417 -4.99 7.28 -9.21
N PRO A 418 -6.22 7.44 -8.67
CA PRO A 418 -6.47 8.10 -7.38
C PRO A 418 -6.07 7.22 -6.18
N ARG A 419 -4.86 6.68 -6.21
CA ARG A 419 -4.29 5.73 -5.26
C ARG A 419 -2.78 5.92 -5.08
N ILE A 420 -2.22 5.16 -4.13
CA ILE A 420 -0.78 4.95 -4.03
C ILE A 420 -0.29 4.22 -5.28
N GLY A 421 0.69 4.83 -5.94
CA GLY A 421 1.41 4.27 -7.07
C GLY A 421 2.34 3.13 -6.65
N ALA A 422 2.48 2.10 -7.50
CA ALA A 422 3.48 1.06 -7.26
C ALA A 422 4.91 1.64 -7.32
N ASP A 423 5.10 2.66 -8.14
CA ASP A 423 6.28 3.50 -8.21
C ASP A 423 6.58 4.19 -6.86
N LEU A 424 5.60 4.85 -6.25
CA LEU A 424 5.77 5.47 -4.93
C LEU A 424 6.08 4.44 -3.83
N ALA A 425 5.43 3.28 -3.89
CA ALA A 425 5.57 2.24 -2.87
C ALA A 425 6.87 1.41 -3.02
N GLY A 426 7.30 1.16 -4.25
CA GLY A 426 8.35 0.18 -4.56
C GLY A 426 9.63 0.77 -5.17
N ASP A 427 9.54 1.88 -5.89
CA ASP A 427 10.67 2.41 -6.68
C ASP A 427 11.28 3.68 -6.08
N VAL A 428 10.46 4.49 -5.41
CA VAL A 428 10.92 5.71 -4.74
C VAL A 428 11.81 5.34 -3.54
N PRO A 429 12.95 6.04 -3.31
CA PRO A 429 13.78 5.80 -2.13
C PRO A 429 12.96 5.85 -0.84
N LYS A 430 13.12 4.85 0.03
CA LYS A 430 12.27 4.65 1.22
C LYS A 430 12.13 5.91 2.09
N LEU A 431 13.22 6.65 2.30
CA LEU A 431 13.21 7.89 3.08
C LEU A 431 12.34 8.98 2.44
N ARG A 432 12.33 9.06 1.10
CA ARG A 432 11.51 10.01 0.35
C ARG A 432 10.03 9.63 0.39
N ALA A 433 9.72 8.33 0.21
CA ALA A 433 8.36 7.82 0.34
C ALA A 433 7.82 8.00 1.77
N ARG A 434 8.64 7.74 2.79
CA ARG A 434 8.29 8.00 4.18
C ARG A 434 7.94 9.47 4.42
N ALA A 435 8.78 10.41 3.97
CA ALA A 435 8.49 11.84 4.12
C ALA A 435 7.15 12.24 3.47
N PHE A 436 6.84 11.65 2.31
CA PHE A 436 5.55 11.84 1.63
C PHE A 436 4.37 11.37 2.50
N PHE A 437 4.47 10.18 3.10
CA PHE A 437 3.42 9.64 3.97
C PHE A 437 3.32 10.33 5.34
N ASP A 438 4.43 10.78 5.90
CA ASP A 438 4.44 11.57 7.13
C ASP A 438 3.67 12.89 6.90
N GLN A 439 3.87 13.55 5.76
CA GLN A 439 3.11 14.74 5.38
C GLN A 439 1.61 14.44 5.19
N MET A 440 1.27 13.29 4.59
CA MET A 440 -0.12 12.82 4.50
C MET A 440 -0.76 12.69 5.89
N ALA A 441 -0.05 12.09 6.85
CA ALA A 441 -0.54 11.93 8.22
C ALA A 441 -0.78 13.28 8.90
N GLU A 442 0.14 14.24 8.74
CA GLU A 442 -0.02 15.59 9.28
C GLU A 442 -1.26 16.31 8.74
N ILE A 443 -1.58 16.15 7.45
CA ILE A 443 -2.78 16.75 6.84
C ILE A 443 -4.05 16.10 7.40
N ALA A 444 -4.05 14.77 7.49
CA ALA A 444 -5.18 14.00 7.99
C ALA A 444 -5.50 14.37 9.46
N GLU A 445 -4.46 14.61 10.28
CA GLU A 445 -4.59 15.08 11.65
C GLU A 445 -5.16 16.51 11.71
N LYS A 446 -4.65 17.44 10.89
CA LYS A 446 -5.14 18.83 10.82
C LYS A 446 -6.61 18.95 10.42
N ARG A 447 -7.15 17.97 9.68
CA ARG A 447 -8.57 17.92 9.30
C ARG A 447 -9.48 17.50 10.46
N GLY A 448 -9.00 16.62 11.33
CA GLY A 448 -9.77 16.06 12.44
C GLY A 448 -9.81 16.92 13.70
N ALA A 449 -8.93 17.92 13.80
CA ALA A 449 -8.89 18.93 14.87
C ALA A 449 -9.82 20.11 14.57
#